data_AF-A0A956H4C4-F1
#
_entry.id   AF-A0A956H4C4-F1
#
_cell.length_a   1.000
_cell.length_b   1.000
_cell.length_c   1.000
_cell.angle_alpha   90.00
_cell.angle_beta   90.00
_cell.angle_gamma   90.00
#
_symmetry.space_group_name_H-M   'P 1'
#
loop_
_entity.id
_entity.type
_entity.pdbx_description
1 polymer ?
#
loop_
_entity_poly.entity_id
_entity_poly.type
_entity_poly.pdbx_seq_one_letter_code
_entity_poly.pdbx_strand_id
1 'polypeptide(L)' 'MGTFVLVHGAFNGAWIWQRVARRLRAEGHEVLTPTLTGCGERFHLLSKEVSLSTHVEDVVNAVVHEDLKDVV' A
#
# COMPACT_ATOMS: atom_id res chain seq x y z
N MET A 1 -16.23 9.82 -7.29
CA MET A 1 -15.24 8.73 -7.46
C MET A 1 -13.86 9.30 -7.17
N GLY A 2 -12.98 8.52 -6.55
CA GLY A 2 -11.63 8.95 -6.17
C GLY A 2 -10.72 7.74 -6.01
N THR A 3 -9.42 7.99 -6.01
CA THR A 3 -8.37 6.96 -5.95
C THR A 3 -7.65 7.04 -4.62
N PHE A 4 -7.68 5.95 -3.84
CA PHE A 4 -7.09 5.89 -2.51
C PHE A 4 -5.91 4.92 -2.44
N VAL A 5 -4.81 5.35 -1.84
CA VAL A 5 -3.64 4.48 -1.58
C VAL A 5 -3.48 4.30 -0.07
N LEU A 6 -3.96 3.17 0.45
CA LEU A 6 -3.96 2.92 1.89
C LEU A 6 -2.65 2.27 2.33
N VAL A 7 -1.75 3.08 2.87
CA VAL A 7 -0.44 2.64 3.38
C VAL A 7 -0.58 2.18 4.83
N HIS A 8 -0.08 0.99 5.15
CA HIS A 8 -0.10 0.46 6.52
C HIS A 8 1.07 0.99 7.37
N GLY A 9 0.92 0.91 8.70
CA GLY A 9 2.01 1.25 9.63
C GLY A 9 3.01 0.10 9.85
N ALA A 10 3.98 0.30 10.74
CA ALA A 10 5.01 -0.69 11.06
C ALA A 10 4.42 -2.07 11.44
N PHE A 11 5.11 -3.14 11.04
CA PHE A 11 4.80 -4.56 11.35
C PHE A 11 3.46 -5.10 10.81
N ASN A 12 2.72 -4.32 10.02
CA ASN A 12 1.46 -4.73 9.42
C ASN A 12 1.63 -5.14 7.95
N GLY A 13 0.54 -5.37 7.22
CA GLY A 13 0.54 -5.53 5.77
C GLY A 13 -0.76 -4.98 5.20
N ALA A 14 -0.97 -5.10 3.89
CA ALA A 14 -2.20 -4.67 3.22
C ALA A 14 -3.49 -5.22 3.86
N TRP A 15 -3.40 -6.38 4.53
CA TRP A 15 -4.52 -7.05 5.16
C TRP A 15 -5.29 -6.19 6.17
N ILE A 16 -4.66 -5.23 6.84
CA ILE A 16 -5.34 -4.36 7.82
C ILE A 16 -6.44 -3.50 7.17
N TRP A 17 -6.25 -3.16 5.89
CA TRP A 17 -7.16 -2.30 5.15
C TRP A 17 -8.28 -3.06 4.45
N GLN A 18 -8.32 -4.39 4.52
CA GLN A 18 -9.31 -5.21 3.80
C GLN A 18 -10.75 -4.75 4.01
N ARG A 19 -11.14 -4.42 5.25
CA ARG A 19 -12.50 -3.96 5.55
C ARG A 19 -12.78 -2.58 4.95
N VAL A 20 -11.83 -1.66 5.02
CA VAL A 20 -11.97 -0.29 4.52
C VAL A 20 -11.97 -0.30 3.00
N ALA A 21 -11.00 -0.97 2.38
CA ALA A 21 -10.90 -1.10 0.93
C ALA A 21 -12.15 -1.74 0.31
N ARG A 22 -12.74 -2.76 0.95
CA ARG A 22 -14.02 -3.33 0.50
C ARG A 22 -15.16 -2.31 0.50
N ARG A 23 -15.24 -1.45 1.51
CA ARG A 23 -16.29 -0.42 1.61
C ARG A 23 -16.11 0.67 0.56
N LEU A 24 -14.90 1.23 0.45
CA LEU A 24 -14.58 2.26 -0.54
C LEU A 24 -14.79 1.76 -1.97
N ARG A 25 -14.38 0.53 -2.29
CA ARG A 25 -14.65 -0.08 -3.60
C ARG A 25 -16.13 -0.28 -3.85
N ALA A 26 -16.92 -0.65 -2.84
CA ALA A 26 -18.38 -0.78 -2.97
C ALA A 26 -19.08 0.58 -3.22
N GLU A 27 -18.49 1.67 -2.75
CA GLU A 27 -18.91 3.05 -3.06
C GLU A 27 -18.40 3.55 -4.43
N GLY A 28 -17.71 2.69 -5.18
CA GLY A 28 -17.21 2.96 -6.52
C GLY A 28 -15.83 3.59 -6.57
N HIS A 29 -15.08 3.67 -5.46
CA HIS A 29 -13.72 4.20 -5.47
C HIS A 29 -12.70 3.19 -5.98
N GLU A 30 -11.64 3.70 -6.58
CA GLU A 30 -10.43 2.92 -6.83
C GLU A 30 -9.59 2.89 -5.55
N VAL A 31 -9.09 1.72 -5.18
CA VAL A 31 -8.34 1.56 -3.92
C VAL A 31 -7.19 0.61 -4.13
N LEU A 32 -5.98 1.08 -3.83
CA LEU A 32 -4.77 0.28 -3.75
C LEU A 32 -4.31 0.17 -2.29
N THR A 33 -3.82 -1.00 -1.91
CA THR A 33 -3.35 -1.28 -0.55
C THR A 33 -1.98 -1.97 -0.64
N PRO A 34 -0.89 -1.23 -0.87
CA PRO A 34 0.43 -1.84 -1.01
C PRO A 34 0.92 -2.41 0.32
N THR A 35 1.60 -3.56 0.28
CA THR A 35 2.37 -4.07 1.41
C THR A 35 3.82 -3.62 1.26
N LEU A 36 4.34 -2.95 2.29
CA LEU A 36 5.71 -2.46 2.33
C LEU A 36 6.71 -3.62 2.44
N THR A 37 7.89 -3.44 1.85
CA THR A 37 8.99 -4.40 1.87
C THR A 37 9.42 -4.72 3.31
N GLY A 38 9.59 -6.01 3.60
CA GLY A 38 9.89 -6.52 4.94
C GLY A 38 8.70 -6.61 5.89
N CYS A 39 7.48 -6.32 5.43
CA CYS A 39 6.27 -6.34 6.26
C CYS A 39 5.21 -7.32 5.72
N GLY A 40 4.25 -7.73 6.56
CA GLY A 40 3.13 -8.58 6.15
C GLY A 40 3.55 -9.88 5.44
N GLU A 41 2.93 -10.18 4.30
CA GLU A 41 3.29 -11.32 3.45
C GLU A 41 4.69 -11.19 2.81
N ARG A 42 5.27 -9.98 2.81
CA ARG A 42 6.63 -9.67 2.37
C ARG A 42 7.66 -9.71 3.50
N PHE A 43 7.33 -10.28 4.66
CA PHE A 43 8.25 -10.38 5.82
C PHE A 43 9.57 -11.08 5.47
N HIS A 44 9.56 -12.00 4.51
CA HIS A 44 10.74 -12.74 4.05
C HIS A 44 11.78 -11.84 3.35
N LEU A 45 11.41 -10.60 3.00
CA LEU A 45 12.32 -9.57 2.46
C LEU A 45 12.90 -8.66 3.55
N LEU A 46 12.59 -8.90 4.83
CA LEU A 46 13.11 -8.09 5.92
C LEU A 46 14.62 -8.31 6.06
N SER A 47 15.37 -7.22 5.97
CA SER A 47 16.83 -7.22 6.09
C SER A 47 17.32 -5.88 6.65
N LYS A 48 18.64 -5.76 6.89
CA LYS A 48 19.24 -4.53 7.44
C LYS A 48 19.27 -3.38 6.44
N GLU A 49 19.07 -3.68 5.17
CA GLU A 49 19.05 -2.74 4.06
C GLU A 49 17.68 -2.04 3.92
N VAL A 50 16.62 -2.61 4.49
CA VAL A 50 15.27 -2.02 4.46
C VAL A 50 15.26 -0.74 5.31
N SER A 51 14.88 0.37 4.68
CA SER A 51 14.82 1.69 5.30
C SER A 51 13.51 2.40 4.96
N LEU A 52 13.30 3.58 5.56
CA LEU A 52 12.17 4.44 5.19
C LEU A 52 12.18 4.78 3.68
N SER A 53 13.35 4.97 3.07
CA SER A 53 13.46 5.22 1.63
C SER A 53 12.94 4.05 0.81
N THR A 54 13.21 2.81 1.23
CA THR A 54 12.65 1.59 0.62
C THR A 54 11.12 1.61 0.67
N HIS A 55 10.54 2.02 1.81
CA HIS A 55 9.09 2.10 1.96
C HIS A 55 8.46 3.24 1.14
N VAL A 56 9.16 4.38 1.00
CA VAL A 56 8.74 5.46 0.09
C VAL A 56 8.75 4.97 -1.35
N GLU A 57 9.82 4.28 -1.76
CA GLU A 57 9.93 3.68 -3.09
C GLU A 57 8.83 2.64 -3.35
N ASP A 58 8.50 1.79 -2.38
CA ASP A 58 7.38 0.84 -2.51
C ASP A 58 6.06 1.57 -2.85
N VAL A 59 5.77 2.69 -2.17
CA VAL A 59 4.54 3.46 -2.40
C VAL A 59 4.59 4.21 -3.74
N VAL A 60 5.71 4.86 -4.06
CA VAL A 60 5.88 5.57 -5.34
C VAL A 60 5.76 4.61 -6.51
N ASN A 61 6.43 3.45 -6.45
CA ASN A 61 6.35 2.44 -7.49
C ASN A 61 4.94 1.87 -7.63
N ALA A 62 4.22 1.67 -6.52
CA ALA A 62 2.83 1.25 -6.56
C ALA A 62 1.94 2.28 -7.28
N VAL A 63 2.12 3.58 -7.02
CA VAL A 63 1.37 4.64 -7.70
C VAL A 63 1.73 4.72 -9.19
N VAL A 64 3.03 4.69 -9.53
CA VAL A 64 3.52 4.85 -10.90
C VAL A 64 3.16 3.66 -11.79
N HIS A 65 3.37 2.43 -11.31
CA HIS A 65 3.14 1.23 -12.12
C HIS A 65 1.66 0.87 -12.28
N GLU A 66 0.80 1.32 -11.37
CA GLU A 66 -0.66 1.21 -11.52
C GLU A 66 -1.26 2.43 -12.26
N ASP A 67 -0.43 3.35 -12.79
CA ASP A 67 -0.82 4.59 -13.50
C ASP A 67 -1.85 5.47 -12.74
N LEU A 68 -1.76 5.48 -11.41
CA LEU A 68 -2.69 6.22 -10.56
C LEU A 68 -2.42 7.73 -10.61
N LYS A 69 -3.50 8.52 -10.65
CA LYS A 69 -3.48 9.99 -10.68
C LYS A 69 -4.37 10.54 -9.58
N ASP A 70 -4.06 11.74 -9.09
CA ASP A 70 -4.85 12.45 -8.07
C ASP A 70 -5.18 11.61 -6.82
N VAL A 71 -4.19 10.82 -6.36
CA VAL A 71 -4.35 9.90 -5.23
C VAL A 71 -4.44 10.63 -3.88
N VAL A 72 -5.25 10.07 -2.98
CA VAL A 72 -5.36 10.48 -1.57
C VAL A 72 -4.89 9.36 -0.63
#